data_AF-A0A0N1PJY2-F1
#
_entry.id   AF-A0A0N1PJY2-F1
#
_cell.length_a   1.000
_cell.length_b   1.000
_cell.length_c   1.000
_cell.angle_alpha   90.00
_cell.angle_beta   90.00
_cell.angle_gamma   90.00
#
_symmetry.space_group_name_H-M   'P 1'
#
loop_
_entity.id
_entity.type
_entity.pdbx_description
1 polymer ?
#
loop_
_entity_poly.entity_id
_entity_poly.type
_entity_poly.pdbx_seq_one_letter_code
_entity_poly.pdbx_strand_id
1 'polypeptide(L)'
;GDMHRCAAKCCDDPQTSLERVHGCIDNCTTSLNQANEYVQGEINHFQNRLQRCVMDCNDAARDKLGANPSQETVSFNYIIIIPTCFFYSLAKFECYH
;
A
#
# COMPACT_ATOMS: atom_id res chain seq x y z
N GLY A 1 -19.25 4.50 -14.09
CA GLY A 1 -20.05 5.26 -15.07
C GLY A 1 -20.72 6.49 -14.48
N ASP A 2 -21.11 6.44 -13.21
CA ASP A 2 -21.92 7.50 -12.58
C ASP A 2 -21.21 8.84 -12.45
N MET A 3 -19.90 8.85 -12.21
CA MET A 3 -19.08 10.07 -12.21
C MET A 3 -19.14 10.81 -13.56
N HIS A 4 -19.01 10.09 -14.68
CA HIS A 4 -19.12 10.69 -16.01
C HIS A 4 -20.54 11.17 -16.32
N ARG A 5 -21.58 10.44 -15.86
CA ARG A 5 -22.98 10.88 -15.99
C ARG A 5 -23.28 12.11 -15.13
N CYS A 6 -22.66 12.23 -13.97
CA CYS A 6 -22.74 13.41 -13.11
C CYS A 6 -22.08 14.62 -13.78
N ALA A 7 -20.86 14.47 -14.27
CA ALA A 7 -20.14 15.53 -14.96
C ALA A 7 -20.86 16.01 -16.23
N ALA A 8 -21.48 15.10 -17.00
CA ALA A 8 -22.28 15.47 -18.17
C ALA A 8 -23.46 16.41 -17.78
N LYS A 9 -24.18 16.08 -16.70
CA LYS A 9 -25.27 16.93 -16.19
C LYS A 9 -24.79 18.31 -15.73
N CYS A 10 -23.56 18.41 -15.21
CA CYS A 10 -22.98 19.70 -14.83
C CYS A 10 -22.73 20.61 -16.05
N CYS A 11 -22.48 20.03 -17.23
CA CYS A 11 -22.22 20.77 -18.47
C CYS A 11 -23.49 21.10 -19.26
N ASP A 12 -24.60 20.39 -18.98
CA ASP A 12 -25.87 20.55 -19.69
C ASP A 12 -26.69 21.78 -19.21
N ASP A 13 -26.28 22.50 -18.16
CA ASP A 13 -26.95 23.71 -17.67
C ASP A 13 -26.46 24.99 -18.37
N PRO A 14 -27.26 25.60 -19.26
CA PRO A 14 -26.86 26.77 -20.06
C PRO A 14 -26.91 28.11 -19.31
N GLN A 15 -27.34 28.15 -18.04
CA GLN A 15 -27.42 29.40 -17.25
C GLN A 15 -26.37 29.48 -16.14
N THR A 16 -25.52 28.46 -16.04
CA THR A 16 -24.51 28.35 -15.00
C THR A 16 -23.17 28.96 -15.46
N SER A 17 -22.51 29.72 -14.57
CA SER A 17 -21.18 30.24 -14.83
C SER A 17 -20.14 29.13 -14.90
N LEU A 18 -19.06 29.36 -15.64
CA LEU A 18 -17.97 28.40 -15.82
C LEU A 18 -17.37 27.93 -14.47
N GLU A 19 -17.22 28.84 -13.50
CA GLU A 19 -16.82 28.54 -12.12
C GLU A 19 -17.73 27.49 -11.45
N ARG A 20 -19.04 27.61 -11.64
CA ARG A 20 -20.02 26.70 -11.02
C ARG A 20 -20.04 25.34 -11.70
N VAL A 21 -19.82 25.27 -13.02
CA VAL A 21 -19.62 23.99 -13.73
C VAL A 21 -18.41 23.26 -13.16
N HIS A 22 -17.27 23.96 -12.98
CA HIS A 22 -16.07 23.36 -12.40
C HIS A 22 -16.32 22.81 -10.99
N GLY A 23 -16.92 23.59 -10.10
CA GLY A 23 -17.25 23.10 -8.76
C GLY A 23 -18.22 21.90 -8.76
N CYS A 24 -19.17 21.84 -9.71
CA CYS A 24 -20.05 20.69 -9.88
C CYS A 24 -19.28 19.43 -10.30
N ILE A 25 -18.37 19.55 -11.26
CA ILE A 25 -17.53 18.45 -11.74
C ILE A 25 -16.60 17.95 -10.63
N ASP A 26 -16.01 18.85 -9.84
CA ASP A 26 -15.15 18.48 -8.71
C ASP A 26 -15.92 17.65 -7.68
N ASN A 27 -17.17 18.02 -7.39
CA ASN A 27 -18.05 17.25 -6.52
C ASN A 27 -18.36 15.85 -7.08
N CYS A 28 -18.52 15.71 -8.40
CA CYS A 28 -18.73 14.40 -9.04
C CYS A 28 -17.55 13.43 -8.89
N THR A 29 -16.33 13.95 -8.68
CA THR A 29 -15.11 13.14 -8.53
C THR A 29 -14.66 12.98 -7.08
N THR A 30 -15.14 13.82 -6.17
CA THR A 30 -14.70 13.87 -4.76
C THR A 30 -14.73 12.52 -4.06
N SER A 31 -15.86 11.80 -4.12
CA SER A 31 -15.99 10.50 -3.45
C SER A 31 -15.06 9.43 -4.04
N LEU A 32 -14.82 9.48 -5.36
CA LEU A 32 -13.88 8.57 -6.02
C LEU A 32 -12.44 8.90 -5.62
N ASN A 33 -12.09 10.18 -5.56
CA ASN A 33 -10.76 10.63 -5.15
C ASN A 33 -10.48 10.23 -3.69
N GLN A 34 -11.44 10.45 -2.78
CA GLN A 34 -11.33 10.03 -1.38
C GLN A 34 -11.12 8.51 -1.26
N ALA A 35 -11.89 7.71 -1.99
CA ALA A 35 -11.72 6.26 -1.98
C ALA A 35 -10.34 5.83 -2.52
N ASN A 36 -9.88 6.48 -3.59
CA ASN A 36 -8.56 6.22 -4.18
C ASN A 36 -7.42 6.62 -3.22
N GLU A 37 -7.51 7.79 -2.59
CA GLU A 37 -6.56 8.23 -1.56
C GLU A 37 -6.51 7.28 -0.38
N TYR A 38 -7.67 6.81 0.10
CA TYR A 38 -7.74 5.82 1.19
C TYR A 38 -7.05 4.52 0.81
N VAL A 39 -7.36 3.94 -0.35
CA VAL A 39 -6.74 2.69 -0.82
C VAL A 39 -5.23 2.85 -1.00
N GLN A 40 -4.78 3.98 -1.58
CA GLN A 40 -3.36 4.27 -1.69
C GLN A 40 -2.69 4.43 -0.33
N GLY A 41 -3.35 5.06 0.63
CA GLY A 41 -2.90 5.18 2.02
C GLY A 41 -2.70 3.81 2.67
N GLU A 42 -3.69 2.92 2.57
CA GLU A 42 -3.63 1.57 3.11
C GLU A 42 -2.53 0.72 2.46
N ILE A 43 -2.34 0.84 1.13
CA ILE A 43 -1.24 0.15 0.43
C ILE A 43 0.12 0.64 0.93
N ASN A 44 0.31 1.96 1.03
CA ASN A 44 1.56 2.52 1.54
C ASN A 44 1.81 2.09 2.99
N HIS A 45 0.78 2.12 3.83
CA HIS A 45 0.88 1.65 5.21
C HIS A 45 1.26 0.16 5.28
N PHE A 46 0.62 -0.68 4.46
CA PHE A 46 0.95 -2.09 4.34
C PHE A 46 2.40 -2.32 3.89
N GLN A 47 2.84 -1.64 2.84
CA GLN A 47 4.22 -1.73 2.34
C GLN A 47 5.25 -1.32 3.40
N ASN A 48 4.99 -0.22 4.12
CA ASN A 48 5.86 0.23 5.21
C ASN A 48 5.97 -0.80 6.33
N ARG A 49 4.86 -1.46 6.70
CA ARG A 49 4.87 -2.53 7.70
C ARG A 49 5.63 -3.74 7.19
N LEU A 50 5.38 -4.17 5.95
CA LEU A 50 6.09 -5.30 5.34
C LEU A 50 7.60 -5.08 5.30
N GLN A 51 8.05 -3.88 4.91
CA GLN A 51 9.47 -3.52 4.91
C GLN A 51 10.10 -3.63 6.30
N ARG A 52 9.40 -3.16 7.35
CA ARG A 52 9.86 -3.33 8.74
C ARG A 52 9.94 -4.80 9.14
N CYS A 53 8.93 -5.60 8.84
CA CYS A 53 8.94 -7.03 9.19
C CYS A 53 10.08 -7.80 8.47
N VAL A 54 10.46 -7.39 7.25
CA VAL A 54 11.64 -7.93 6.56
C VAL A 54 12.95 -7.53 7.26
N MET A 55 13.07 -6.27 7.70
CA MET A 55 14.24 -5.81 8.46
C MET A 55 14.35 -6.52 9.82
N ASP A 56 13.25 -6.61 10.57
CA ASP A 56 13.22 -7.31 11.86
C ASP A 56 13.58 -8.79 11.72
N CYS A 57 13.08 -9.46 10.66
CA CYS A 57 13.51 -10.83 10.37
C CYS A 57 15.00 -10.89 10.00
N ASN A 58 15.51 -9.94 9.20
CA ASN A 58 16.94 -9.93 8.86
C ASN A 58 17.81 -9.83 10.11
N ASP A 59 17.44 -8.96 11.05
CA ASP A 59 18.17 -8.78 12.30
C ASP A 59 18.06 -10.03 13.19
N ALA A 60 16.86 -10.59 13.38
CA ALA A 60 16.69 -11.83 14.14
C ALA A 60 17.45 -13.01 13.52
N ALA A 61 17.54 -13.06 12.19
CA ALA A 61 18.28 -14.08 11.46
C ALA A 61 19.80 -13.89 11.62
N ARG A 62 20.28 -12.64 11.66
CA ARG A 62 21.68 -12.29 11.95
C ARG A 62 22.07 -12.62 13.38
N ASP A 63 21.20 -12.34 14.35
CA ASP A 63 21.45 -12.68 15.76
C ASP A 63 21.65 -14.19 15.95
N LYS A 64 20.84 -15.00 15.26
CA LYS A 64 20.99 -16.47 15.28
C LYS A 64 22.27 -16.99 14.62
N LEU A 65 22.86 -16.22 13.70
CA LEU A 65 24.10 -16.59 13.01
C LEU A 65 25.35 -16.35 13.89
N GLY A 66 25.27 -15.44 14.86
CA GLY A 66 26.42 -15.04 15.68
C GLY A 66 27.51 -14.30 14.89
N ALA A 67 28.64 -14.00 15.53
CA ALA A 67 29.67 -13.11 14.98
C ALA A 67 30.51 -13.70 13.82
N ASN A 68 30.47 -15.01 13.58
CA ASN A 68 31.29 -15.64 12.53
C ASN A 68 30.60 -16.87 11.89
N PRO A 69 29.53 -16.67 11.11
CA PRO A 69 28.84 -17.74 10.42
C PRO A 69 29.66 -18.28 9.24
N SER A 70 29.58 -19.58 8.97
CA SER A 70 30.16 -20.17 7.76
C SER A 70 29.37 -19.73 6.51
N GLN A 71 30.00 -19.77 5.34
CA GLN A 71 29.34 -19.41 4.07
C GLN A 71 28.09 -20.26 3.76
N GLU A 72 28.07 -21.52 4.21
CA GLU A 72 26.88 -22.38 4.11
C GLU A 72 25.71 -21.81 4.91
N THR A 73 25.96 -21.37 6.16
CA THR A 73 24.92 -20.82 7.02
C THR A 73 24.41 -19.47 6.50
N VAL A 74 25.27 -18.65 5.91
CA VAL A 74 24.88 -17.39 5.25
C VAL A 74 24.01 -17.66 4.02
N SER A 75 24.39 -18.63 3.20
CA SER A 75 23.65 -19.01 1.98
C SER A 75 22.26 -19.59 2.32
N PHE A 76 22.18 -20.42 3.35
CA PHE A 76 20.90 -20.96 3.85
C PHE A 76 19.97 -19.85 4.35
N ASN A 77 20.51 -18.80 4.96
CA ASN A 77 19.74 -17.67 5.49
C ASN A 77 19.04 -16.86 4.38
N TYR A 78 19.77 -16.52 3.32
CA TYR A 78 19.22 -15.77 2.18
C TYR A 78 18.24 -16.59 1.33
N ILE A 79 18.47 -17.91 1.22
CA ILE A 79 17.67 -18.77 0.34
C ILE A 79 16.43 -19.33 1.05
N ILE A 80 16.51 -19.58 2.35
CA ILE A 80 15.42 -20.23 3.10
C ILE A 80 14.84 -19.28 4.14
N ILE A 81 15.64 -18.70 5.03
CA ILE A 81 15.09 -17.96 6.19
C ILE A 81 14.37 -16.67 5.76
N ILE A 82 14.99 -15.84 4.91
CA ILE A 82 14.37 -14.57 4.47
C ILE A 82 13.08 -14.81 3.67
N PRO A 83 13.03 -15.71 2.66
CA PRO A 83 11.79 -16.00 1.95
C PRO A 83 10.73 -16.62 2.86
N THR A 84 11.10 -17.54 3.75
CA THR A 84 10.13 -18.16 4.68
C THR A 84 9.56 -17.13 5.65
N CYS A 85 10.38 -16.21 6.16
CA CYS A 85 9.91 -15.06 6.94
C CYS A 85 8.97 -14.17 6.14
N PHE A 86 9.31 -13.84 4.88
CA PHE A 86 8.46 -13.01 4.03
C PHE A 86 7.10 -13.66 3.79
N PHE A 87 7.08 -14.94 3.41
CA PHE A 87 5.83 -15.69 3.21
C PHE A 87 5.07 -15.88 4.52
N TYR A 88 5.76 -16.05 5.66
CA TYR A 88 5.13 -16.15 6.97
C TYR A 88 4.52 -14.81 7.40
N SER A 89 5.22 -13.69 7.24
CA SER A 89 4.72 -12.33 7.53
C SER A 89 3.61 -11.88 6.57
N LEU A 90 3.52 -12.47 5.38
CA LEU A 90 2.38 -12.29 4.47
C LEU A 90 1.20 -13.18 4.86
N ALA A 91 1.45 -14.44 5.19
CA ALA A 91 0.41 -15.44 5.50
C ALA A 91 -0.20 -15.24 6.90
N LYS A 92 0.62 -14.85 7.86
CA LYS A 92 0.17 -14.29 9.13
C LYS A 92 0.13 -12.78 8.97
N PHE A 93 -1.07 -12.23 8.97
CA PHE A 93 -1.32 -10.82 9.30
C PHE A 93 -0.77 -10.40 10.70
N GLU A 94 0.08 -11.21 11.34
CA GLU A 94 0.68 -11.05 12.68
C GLU A 94 1.94 -10.17 12.69
N CYS A 95 2.03 -9.15 11.83
CA CYS A 95 2.68 -7.92 12.28
C CYS A 95 1.69 -7.05 13.08
N TYR A 96 0.56 -7.63 13.54
CA TYR A 96 -0.53 -7.00 14.27
C TYR A 96 -0.64 -7.47 15.73
N HIS A 97 0.40 -8.13 16.27
CA HIS A 97 0.54 -8.22 17.72
C HIS A 97 1.98 -8.10 18.18
#